data_AF-A0A661VY93-F1
#
_entry.id   AF-A0A661VY93-F1
#
_cell.length_a   1.000
_cell.length_b   1.000
_cell.length_c   1.000
_cell.angle_alpha   90.00
_cell.angle_beta   90.00
_cell.angle_gamma   90.00
#
_symmetry.space_group_name_H-M   'P 1'
#
loop_
_entity.id
_entity.type
_entity.pdbx_description
1 polymer ?
#
loop_
_entity_poly.entity_id
_entity_poly.type
_entity_poly.pdbx_seq_one_letter_code
_entity_poly.pdbx_strand_id
1 'polypeptide(L)'
;MSIPLGGTLYFTLTVENDSLVPIRTSGPPPGTVYDSDQNYATLGEYIQSGVFRVGIHCENSPIDHPWRWAVGGPDDLVEVVKNGKSYFYLPAGARATVTGGVRFVNVMGVRNPQYCYASLIHEDVEISMVNFRVDPVFLRIQVP
;
A
#
# COMPACT_ATOMS: atom_id res chain seq x y z
N MET A 1 2.98 19.55 -3.33
CA MET A 1 4.18 19.09 -4.07
C MET A 1 3.84 18.91 -5.54
N SER A 2 4.85 18.84 -6.42
CA SER A 2 4.64 18.62 -7.85
C SER A 2 5.62 17.56 -8.37
N ILE A 3 5.17 16.72 -9.30
CA ILE A 3 6.01 15.77 -10.04
C ILE A 3 5.75 15.92 -11.55
N PRO A 4 6.75 15.74 -12.42
CA PRO A 4 6.52 15.66 -13.86
C PRO A 4 5.70 14.41 -14.20
N LEU A 5 4.95 14.44 -15.31
CA LEU A 5 4.39 13.24 -15.91
C LEU A 5 5.51 12.21 -16.17
N GLY A 6 5.28 10.96 -15.81
CA GLY A 6 6.29 9.89 -15.78
C GLY A 6 7.13 9.86 -14.50
N GLY A 7 6.98 10.86 -13.62
CA GLY A 7 7.60 10.91 -12.30
C GLY A 7 6.95 9.93 -11.31
N THR A 8 7.67 9.63 -10.23
CA THR A 8 7.24 8.67 -9.19
C THR A 8 7.02 9.37 -7.86
N LEU A 9 5.86 9.16 -7.25
CA LEU A 9 5.63 9.45 -5.84
C LEU A 9 6.14 8.27 -5.01
N TYR A 10 7.25 8.46 -4.32
CA TYR A 10 7.76 7.49 -3.34
C TYR A 10 7.17 7.76 -1.96
N PHE A 11 7.00 6.70 -1.18
CA PHE A 11 6.66 6.80 0.24
C PHE A 11 7.59 5.93 1.08
N THR A 12 7.67 6.26 2.36
CA THR A 12 8.25 5.44 3.42
C THR A 12 7.37 5.61 4.64
N LEU A 13 6.94 4.51 5.24
CA LEU A 13 6.18 4.52 6.48
C LEU A 13 6.55 3.33 7.35
N THR A 14 6.19 3.42 8.63
CA THR A 14 6.38 2.33 9.59
C THR A 14 5.02 1.74 9.93
N VAL A 15 4.93 0.41 9.87
CA VAL A 15 3.81 -0.34 10.43
C VAL A 15 4.27 -0.94 11.75
N GLU A 16 3.46 -0.77 12.79
CA GLU A 16 3.66 -1.38 14.10
C GLU A 16 2.50 -2.33 14.38
N ASN A 17 2.82 -3.59 14.71
CA ASN A 17 1.83 -4.52 15.24
C ASN A 17 1.79 -4.37 16.77
N ASP A 18 0.96 -3.46 17.26
CA ASP A 18 0.77 -3.19 18.70
C ASP A 18 -0.14 -4.20 19.41
N SER A 19 -0.57 -5.25 18.71
CA SER A 19 -1.43 -6.31 19.26
C SER A 19 -0.64 -7.43 19.94
N LEU A 20 -1.35 -8.34 20.59
CA LEU A 20 -0.79 -9.54 21.22
C LEU A 20 -0.65 -10.73 20.26
N VAL A 21 -1.03 -10.58 18.98
CA VAL A 21 -1.04 -11.68 18.00
C VAL A 21 -0.33 -11.27 16.71
N PRO A 22 0.30 -12.21 15.98
CA PRO A 22 0.86 -11.90 14.67
C PRO A 22 -0.25 -11.48 13.68
N ILE A 23 0.00 -10.43 12.89
CA ILE A 23 -0.93 -10.01 11.84
C ILE A 23 -0.49 -10.58 10.50
N ARG A 24 -1.44 -11.18 9.77
CA ARG A 24 -1.17 -11.75 8.45
C ARG A 24 -1.08 -10.65 7.41
N THR A 25 -0.19 -10.79 6.43
CA THR A 25 -0.09 -9.87 5.29
C THR A 25 0.02 -10.60 3.95
N SER A 26 -0.18 -9.86 2.86
CA SER A 26 0.07 -10.27 1.47
C SER A 26 0.16 -9.04 0.59
N GLY A 27 0.70 -9.16 -0.62
CA GLY A 27 1.05 -8.02 -1.44
C GLY A 27 2.49 -8.13 -1.94
N PRO A 28 2.88 -7.32 -2.94
CA PRO A 28 4.28 -7.19 -3.26
C PRO A 28 5.08 -6.68 -2.04
N PRO A 29 6.37 -7.02 -1.95
CA PRO A 29 7.22 -6.58 -0.86
C PRO A 29 7.49 -5.07 -0.91
N PRO A 30 7.97 -4.48 0.20
CA PRO A 30 8.53 -3.13 0.21
C PRO A 30 9.53 -2.91 -0.93
N GLY A 31 9.49 -1.71 -1.51
CA GLY A 31 10.31 -1.28 -2.65
C GLY A 31 9.63 -1.45 -4.01
N THR A 32 8.50 -2.15 -4.10
CA THR A 32 7.74 -2.26 -5.36
C THR A 32 7.20 -0.91 -5.82
N VAL A 33 7.35 -0.62 -7.11
CA VAL A 33 6.80 0.55 -7.78
C VAL A 33 5.69 0.10 -8.72
N TYR A 34 4.52 0.69 -8.56
CA TYR A 34 3.40 0.54 -9.48
C TYR A 34 3.44 1.63 -10.54
N ASP A 35 3.00 1.31 -11.76
CA ASP A 35 2.48 2.33 -12.65
C ASP A 35 1.08 2.74 -12.20
N SER A 36 0.71 4.00 -12.41
CA SER A 36 -0.56 4.50 -11.89
C SER A 36 -1.76 3.74 -12.50
N ASP A 37 -1.67 3.28 -13.74
CA ASP A 37 -2.70 2.46 -14.40
C ASP A 37 -2.73 0.98 -13.95
N GLN A 38 -1.80 0.56 -13.09
CA GLN A 38 -1.80 -0.74 -12.45
C GLN A 38 -2.60 -0.74 -11.14
N ASN A 39 -2.88 -1.95 -10.65
CA ASN A 39 -3.43 -2.18 -9.32
C ASN A 39 -2.88 -3.48 -8.71
N TYR A 40 -3.23 -3.79 -7.47
CA TYR A 40 -2.81 -5.00 -6.76
C TYR A 40 -3.03 -6.28 -7.59
N ALA A 41 -4.17 -6.42 -8.28
CA ALA A 41 -4.47 -7.59 -9.10
C ALA A 41 -3.57 -7.71 -10.34
N THR A 42 -3.09 -6.60 -10.92
CA THR A 42 -2.14 -6.64 -12.05
C THR A 42 -0.79 -7.25 -11.66
N LEU A 43 -0.44 -7.27 -10.37
CA LEU A 43 0.75 -7.94 -9.84
C LEU A 43 0.47 -9.36 -9.31
N GLY A 44 -0.71 -9.92 -9.59
CA GLY A 44 -1.10 -11.26 -9.13
C GLY A 44 -1.50 -11.32 -7.66
N GLU A 45 -1.64 -10.17 -7.00
CA GLU A 45 -2.12 -10.09 -5.63
C GLU A 45 -3.63 -9.99 -5.64
N TYR A 46 -4.33 -11.03 -5.23
CA TYR A 46 -5.79 -11.04 -5.16
C TYR A 46 -6.28 -10.65 -3.76
N ILE A 47 -7.58 -10.37 -3.65
CA ILE A 47 -8.23 -10.10 -2.35
C ILE A 47 -8.10 -11.34 -1.46
N GLN A 48 -7.69 -11.12 -0.22
CA GLN A 48 -7.56 -12.16 0.80
C GLN A 48 -8.10 -11.61 2.12
N SER A 49 -9.29 -12.04 2.52
CA SER A 49 -9.93 -11.54 3.74
C SER A 49 -9.04 -11.72 4.97
N GLY A 50 -8.99 -10.70 5.82
CA GLY A 50 -8.25 -10.69 7.08
C GLY A 50 -6.75 -10.44 6.98
N VAL A 51 -6.21 -10.11 5.79
CA VAL A 51 -4.82 -9.67 5.66
C VAL A 51 -4.69 -8.17 5.86
N PHE A 52 -3.59 -7.76 6.48
CA PHE A 52 -3.19 -6.37 6.58
C PHE A 52 -2.34 -5.97 5.38
N ARG A 53 -2.59 -4.77 4.83
CA ARG A 53 -1.85 -4.20 3.70
C ARG A 53 -1.65 -2.71 3.88
N VAL A 54 -0.51 -2.21 3.44
CA VAL A 54 -0.34 -0.78 3.21
C VAL A 54 -0.97 -0.45 1.88
N GLY A 55 -1.88 0.52 1.83
CA GLY A 55 -2.50 1.00 0.60
C GLY A 55 -2.19 2.46 0.34
N ILE A 56 -1.93 2.81 -0.92
CA ILE A 56 -1.92 4.21 -1.36
C ILE A 56 -3.20 4.48 -2.16
N HIS A 57 -3.83 5.62 -1.90
CA HIS A 57 -4.99 6.08 -2.63
C HIS A 57 -4.82 7.55 -3.00
N CYS A 58 -5.27 7.91 -4.19
CA CYS A 58 -5.40 9.30 -4.62
C CYS A 58 -6.85 9.59 -4.96
N GLU A 59 -7.30 10.84 -4.85
CA GLU A 59 -8.71 11.20 -5.06
C GLU A 59 -9.25 10.82 -6.46
N ASN A 60 -8.39 10.77 -7.49
CA ASN A 60 -8.79 10.30 -8.82
C ASN A 60 -8.54 8.81 -9.08
N SER A 61 -8.14 8.02 -8.06
CA SER A 61 -7.97 6.58 -8.21
C SER A 61 -9.29 5.93 -8.65
N PRO A 62 -9.28 5.05 -9.66
CA PRO A 62 -10.50 4.48 -10.24
C PRO A 62 -11.18 3.47 -9.31
N ILE A 63 -10.45 2.92 -8.34
CA ILE A 63 -10.92 1.98 -7.33
C ILE A 63 -10.34 2.36 -5.96
N ASP A 64 -10.91 1.82 -4.90
CA ASP A 64 -10.42 2.03 -3.55
C ASP A 64 -9.04 1.37 -3.33
N HIS A 65 -8.08 2.15 -2.84
CA HIS A 65 -6.66 1.79 -2.64
C HIS A 65 -6.10 0.84 -3.73
N PRO A 66 -5.89 1.30 -4.98
CA PRO A 66 -5.48 0.43 -6.08
C PRO A 66 -4.08 -0.15 -5.89
N TRP A 67 -3.18 0.57 -5.21
CA TRP A 67 -1.80 0.16 -5.00
C TRP A 67 -1.65 -0.31 -3.55
N ARG A 68 -1.23 -1.56 -3.36
CA ARG A 68 -1.18 -2.21 -2.04
C ARG A 68 0.12 -2.97 -1.87
N TRP A 69 0.73 -2.91 -0.70
CA TRP A 69 1.96 -3.62 -0.35
C TRP A 69 1.74 -4.50 0.87
N ALA A 70 2.56 -5.55 1.00
CA ALA A 70 2.71 -6.26 2.26
C ALA A 70 3.20 -5.30 3.36
N VAL A 71 2.86 -5.57 4.61
CA VAL A 71 3.21 -4.70 5.76
C VAL A 71 4.66 -4.86 6.25
N GLY A 72 5.53 -5.53 5.48
CA GLY A 72 6.93 -5.75 5.81
C GLY A 72 7.66 -6.54 4.72
N GLY A 73 8.99 -6.56 4.82
CA GLY A 73 9.87 -7.33 3.94
C GLY A 73 10.24 -8.71 4.50
N PRO A 74 11.06 -9.50 3.79
CA PRO A 74 11.50 -10.81 4.23
C PRO A 74 12.19 -10.82 5.61
N ASP A 75 12.88 -9.73 5.96
CA ASP A 75 13.57 -9.60 7.25
C ASP A 75 12.62 -9.23 8.42
N ASP A 76 11.42 -8.71 8.10
CA ASP A 76 10.41 -8.32 9.10
C ASP A 76 9.37 -9.44 9.34
N LEU A 77 9.16 -10.30 8.34
CA LEU A 77 8.04 -11.23 8.28
C LEU A 77 8.46 -12.66 8.59
N VAL A 78 7.62 -13.35 9.37
CA VAL A 78 7.74 -14.79 9.60
C VAL A 78 6.86 -15.54 8.60
N GLU A 79 7.46 -16.46 7.85
CA GLU A 79 6.75 -17.39 6.99
C GLU A 79 6.19 -18.57 7.79
N VAL A 80 4.92 -18.88 7.57
CA VAL A 80 4.25 -20.07 8.09
C VAL A 80 3.66 -20.84 6.91
N VAL A 81 4.12 -22.07 6.72
CA VAL A 81 3.59 -22.96 5.67
C VAL A 81 2.45 -23.79 6.25
N LYS A 82 1.26 -23.69 5.65
CA LYS A 82 0.08 -24.48 6.02
C LYS A 82 -0.60 -25.02 4.77
N ASN A 83 -0.79 -26.35 4.73
CA ASN A 83 -1.36 -27.08 3.58
C ASN A 83 -0.63 -26.78 2.26
N GLY A 84 0.71 -26.69 2.29
CA GLY A 84 1.53 -26.41 1.11
C GLY A 84 1.46 -24.96 0.60
N LYS A 85 0.79 -24.07 1.33
CA LYS A 85 0.73 -22.63 1.03
C LYS A 85 1.49 -21.83 2.08
N SER A 86 2.32 -20.90 1.62
CA SER A 86 3.04 -19.95 2.45
C SER A 86 2.15 -18.78 2.86
N TYR A 87 2.29 -18.37 4.12
CA TYR A 87 1.62 -17.23 4.71
C TYR A 87 2.64 -16.40 5.49
N PHE A 88 2.59 -15.08 5.33
CA PHE A 88 3.53 -14.18 5.97
C PHE A 88 2.86 -13.38 7.07
N TYR A 89 3.55 -13.23 8.20
CA TYR A 89 3.05 -12.56 9.38
C TYR A 89 4.07 -11.57 9.92
N LEU A 90 3.59 -10.38 10.29
CA LEU A 90 4.36 -9.47 11.14
C LEU A 90 4.12 -9.91 12.60
N PRO A 91 5.16 -10.29 13.36
CA PRO A 91 5.00 -10.77 14.74
C PRO A 91 4.34 -9.73 15.67
N ALA A 92 3.77 -10.20 16.78
CA ALA A 92 3.24 -9.34 17.83
C ALA A 92 4.35 -8.43 18.40
N GLY A 93 4.06 -7.14 18.57
CA GLY A 93 5.01 -6.13 19.05
C GLY A 93 6.11 -5.75 18.04
N ALA A 94 6.13 -6.33 16.84
CA ALA A 94 7.14 -6.03 15.83
C ALA A 94 6.78 -4.78 15.01
N ARG A 95 7.81 -4.20 14.39
CA ARG A 95 7.71 -3.06 13.49
C ARG A 95 8.38 -3.38 12.18
N ALA A 96 7.86 -2.84 11.09
CA ALA A 96 8.42 -2.98 9.76
C ALA A 96 8.41 -1.62 9.05
N THR A 97 9.43 -1.38 8.23
CA THR A 97 9.47 -0.21 7.35
C THR A 97 8.99 -0.61 5.97
N VAL A 98 7.93 0.03 5.49
CA VAL A 98 7.37 -0.20 4.17
C VAL A 98 7.71 0.98 3.28
N THR A 99 8.36 0.67 2.16
CA THR A 99 8.67 1.62 1.09
C THR A 99 7.95 1.19 -0.19
N GLY A 100 7.74 2.13 -1.09
CA GLY A 100 7.15 1.84 -2.39
C GLY A 100 7.02 3.09 -3.21
N GLY A 101 6.45 2.96 -4.41
CA GLY A 101 6.19 4.10 -5.26
C GLY A 101 5.04 3.91 -6.22
N VAL A 102 4.49 5.03 -6.68
CA VAL A 102 3.51 5.09 -7.77
C VAL A 102 4.06 6.01 -8.85
N ARG A 103 4.40 5.45 -10.01
CA ARG A 103 4.83 6.17 -11.21
C ARG A 103 3.61 6.63 -11.99
N PHE A 104 3.45 7.93 -12.13
CA PHE A 104 2.28 8.51 -12.80
C PHE A 104 2.48 8.54 -14.30
N VAL A 105 1.90 7.56 -14.99
CA VAL A 105 1.99 7.42 -16.46
C VAL A 105 0.93 8.25 -17.20
N ASN A 106 -0.06 8.78 -16.48
CA ASN A 106 -1.08 9.70 -16.98
C ASN A 106 -1.51 10.69 -15.88
N VAL A 107 -2.28 11.72 -16.26
CA VAL A 107 -3.08 12.48 -15.28
C VAL A 107 -4.31 11.65 -14.99
N MET A 108 -4.35 11.07 -13.79
CA MET A 108 -5.50 10.31 -13.31
C MET A 108 -6.72 11.24 -13.14
N GLY A 109 -7.82 10.91 -13.81
CA GLY A 109 -9.11 11.61 -13.66
C GLY A 109 -9.09 13.09 -14.04
N VAL A 110 -10.02 13.86 -13.48
CA VAL A 110 -10.26 15.27 -13.85
C VAL A 110 -9.65 16.28 -12.88
N ARG A 111 -9.26 15.86 -11.66
CA ARG A 111 -8.67 16.77 -10.66
C ARG A 111 -7.15 16.75 -10.71
N ASN A 112 -6.52 17.89 -10.96
CA ASN A 112 -5.08 18.04 -10.85
C ASN A 112 -4.76 19.48 -10.46
N PRO A 113 -4.27 19.76 -9.24
CA PRO A 113 -3.80 18.83 -8.20
C PRO A 113 -4.89 18.01 -7.49
N GLN A 114 -4.48 16.95 -6.79
CA GLN A 114 -5.31 16.03 -6.01
C GLN A 114 -4.61 15.62 -4.71
N TYR A 115 -5.36 15.15 -3.70
CA TYR A 115 -4.75 14.50 -2.54
C TYR A 115 -4.39 13.04 -2.84
N CYS A 116 -3.23 12.62 -2.35
CA CYS A 116 -2.84 11.21 -2.22
C CYS A 116 -2.49 10.93 -0.77
N TYR A 117 -2.77 9.73 -0.27
CA TYR A 117 -2.53 9.35 1.13
C TYR A 117 -2.29 7.85 1.27
N ALA A 118 -1.71 7.48 2.41
CA ALA A 118 -1.59 6.09 2.81
C ALA A 118 -2.76 5.65 3.70
N SER A 119 -3.03 4.36 3.72
CA SER A 119 -3.90 3.71 4.70
C SER A 119 -3.36 2.35 5.09
N LEU A 120 -3.60 1.90 6.32
CA LEU A 120 -3.39 0.51 6.73
C LEU A 120 -4.74 -0.23 6.65
N ILE A 121 -4.84 -1.13 5.68
CA ILE A 121 -6.07 -1.84 5.32
C ILE A 121 -6.13 -3.16 6.06
N HIS A 122 -7.24 -3.46 6.74
CA HIS A 122 -7.58 -4.83 7.15
C HIS A 122 -8.64 -5.36 6.17
N GLU A 123 -8.19 -6.15 5.19
CA GLU A 123 -8.95 -6.54 4.00
C GLU A 123 -10.26 -7.27 4.38
N ASP A 124 -11.39 -6.84 3.80
CA ASP A 124 -12.77 -7.29 4.10
C ASP A 124 -13.23 -7.13 5.56
N VAL A 125 -12.50 -6.38 6.39
CA VAL A 125 -12.87 -6.12 7.78
C VAL A 125 -13.15 -4.64 8.00
N GLU A 126 -12.11 -3.80 8.03
CA GLU A 126 -12.24 -2.35 8.26
C GLU A 126 -10.92 -1.63 7.93
N ILE A 127 -10.99 -0.33 7.64
CA ILE A 127 -9.87 0.58 7.83
C ILE A 127 -10.23 1.47 9.01
N SER A 128 -9.63 1.23 10.18
CA SER A 128 -9.88 2.07 11.36
C SER A 128 -9.53 3.53 11.06
N MET A 129 -10.26 4.49 11.62
CA MET A 129 -10.07 5.91 11.34
C MET A 129 -8.64 6.43 11.54
N VAL A 130 -7.89 5.89 12.51
CA VAL A 130 -6.47 6.26 12.74
C VAL A 130 -5.53 5.78 11.63
N ASN A 131 -5.95 4.74 10.92
CA ASN A 131 -5.22 4.10 9.83
C ASN A 131 -5.74 4.52 8.45
N PHE A 132 -6.71 5.44 8.39
CA PHE A 132 -7.27 5.97 7.15
C PHE A 132 -6.69 7.35 6.87
N ARG A 133 -6.31 7.61 5.61
CA ARG A 133 -5.78 8.93 5.18
C ARG A 133 -4.59 9.40 6.01
N VAL A 134 -3.65 8.51 6.24
CA VAL A 134 -2.38 8.80 6.89
C VAL A 134 -1.53 9.66 5.95
N ASP A 135 -1.04 10.78 6.47
CA ASP A 135 -0.15 11.76 5.81
C ASP A 135 -0.60 12.16 4.39
N PRO A 136 -1.74 12.87 4.25
CA PRO A 136 -2.24 13.28 2.94
C PRO A 136 -1.32 14.34 2.31
N VAL A 137 -0.85 14.06 1.10
CA VAL A 137 -0.04 14.98 0.29
C VAL A 137 -0.86 15.57 -0.84
N PHE A 138 -0.77 16.89 -1.03
CA PHE A 138 -1.39 17.58 -2.16
C PHE A 138 -0.46 17.51 -3.38
N LEU A 139 -0.77 16.62 -4.32
CA LEU A 139 0.06 16.25 -5.46
C LEU A 139 -0.43 16.92 -6.75
N ARG A 140 0.47 17.62 -7.44
CA ARG A 140 0.26 18.08 -8.82
C ARG A 140 1.10 17.26 -9.80
N ILE A 141 0.47 16.69 -10.82
CA ILE A 141 1.16 16.06 -11.94
C ILE A 141 1.36 17.13 -13.01
N GLN A 142 2.60 17.44 -13.39
CA GLN A 142 2.89 18.43 -14.41
C GLN A 142 2.79 17.79 -15.79
N VAL A 143 1.90 18.36 -16.62
CA VAL A 143 1.79 18.04 -18.05
C VAL A 143 2.42 19.17 -18.87
N PRO A 144 2.93 18.87 -20.08
CA PRO A 144 3.38 19.89 -21.04
C PRO A 144 2.30 20.93 -21.36
#